data_AF-W9BIU0-F1
#
_entry.id   AF-W9BIU0-F1
#
_cell.length_a   1.000
_cell.length_b   1.000
_cell.length_c   1.000
_cell.angle_alpha   90.00
_cell.angle_beta   90.00
_cell.angle_gamma   90.00
#
_symmetry.space_group_name_H-M   'P 1'
#
loop_
_entity.id
_entity.type
_entity.pdbx_description
1 polymer ?
#
loop_
_entity_poly.entity_id
_entity_poly.type
_entity_poly.pdbx_seq_one_letter_code
_entity_poly.pdbx_strand_id
1 'polypeptide(L)'
;MEKWRTAQDIAAAHDRFAARLADWCPPYAHGVGLIPADARTPAADHFSVVNVGPGSLPGVVMAEVTGYRGGTAAYTLGRAELERAIDQLTPAEACTEHPHPNLWTWRDTYLPALSADPRARLVAVFVATAETGIDEGAEVTAFRHALEIHHRHRAGTV
;
A
#
# COMPACT_ATOMS: atom_id res chain seq x y z
N MET A 1 22.99 -3.58 9.49
CA MET A 1 21.59 -3.49 9.03
C MET A 1 21.38 -4.54 7.95
N GLU A 2 20.28 -5.26 7.98
CA GLU A 2 19.91 -6.28 6.98
C GLU A 2 19.78 -5.66 5.58
N LYS A 3 20.07 -6.41 4.53
CA LYS A 3 19.95 -5.98 3.12
C LYS A 3 19.41 -7.13 2.27
N TRP A 4 18.33 -6.91 1.53
CA TRP A 4 17.74 -7.87 0.60
C TRP A 4 18.17 -7.52 -0.81
N ARG A 5 19.14 -8.27 -1.35
CA ARG A 5 19.81 -7.91 -2.61
C ARG A 5 19.16 -8.54 -3.83
N THR A 6 18.28 -9.52 -3.62
CA THR A 6 17.65 -10.30 -4.70
C THR A 6 16.13 -10.33 -4.55
N ALA A 7 15.43 -10.68 -5.64
CA ALA A 7 14.00 -10.94 -5.58
C ALA A 7 13.65 -12.10 -4.61
N GLN A 8 14.54 -13.09 -4.47
CA GLN A 8 14.37 -14.19 -3.52
C GLN A 8 14.46 -13.70 -2.07
N ASP A 9 15.35 -12.76 -1.76
CA ASP A 9 15.44 -12.16 -0.41
C ASP A 9 14.15 -11.39 -0.06
N ILE A 10 13.58 -10.67 -1.03
CA ILE A 10 12.31 -9.95 -0.89
C ILE A 10 11.15 -10.93 -0.67
N ALA A 11 11.07 -12.01 -1.44
CA ALA A 11 10.06 -13.05 -1.26
C ALA A 11 10.20 -13.72 0.11
N ALA A 12 11.41 -14.08 0.51
CA ALA A 12 11.67 -14.64 1.83
C ALA A 12 11.33 -13.65 2.95
N ALA A 13 11.54 -12.35 2.76
CA ALA A 13 11.13 -11.33 3.72
C ALA A 13 9.60 -11.26 3.82
N HIS A 14 8.90 -11.24 2.69
CA HIS A 14 7.44 -11.30 2.64
C HIS A 14 6.91 -12.48 3.47
N ASP A 15 7.47 -13.67 3.26
CA ASP A 15 7.03 -14.88 3.98
C ASP A 15 7.31 -14.79 5.49
N ARG A 16 8.44 -14.18 5.90
CA ARG A 16 8.73 -13.92 7.32
C ARG A 16 7.77 -12.91 7.96
N PHE A 17 7.28 -11.92 7.22
CA PHE A 17 6.26 -10.99 7.71
C PHE A 17 4.90 -11.69 7.79
N ALA A 18 4.53 -12.44 6.76
CA ALA A 18 3.27 -13.18 6.68
C ALA A 18 3.13 -14.17 7.85
N ALA A 19 4.20 -14.90 8.17
CA ALA A 19 4.22 -15.87 9.27
C ALA A 19 3.98 -15.26 10.67
N ARG A 20 4.13 -13.93 10.83
CA ARG A 20 3.84 -13.22 12.08
C ARG A 20 2.37 -12.81 12.22
N LEU A 21 1.61 -12.86 11.13
CA LEU A 21 0.21 -12.44 11.09
C LEU A 21 -0.69 -13.67 11.18
N ALA A 22 -1.09 -14.03 12.40
CA ALA A 22 -2.05 -15.12 12.62
C ALA A 22 -3.35 -14.87 11.85
N ASP A 23 -3.86 -15.92 11.19
CA ASP A 23 -5.10 -15.90 10.39
C ASP A 23 -5.12 -14.86 9.25
N TRP A 24 -3.94 -14.43 8.78
CA TRP A 24 -3.84 -13.47 7.69
C TRP A 24 -4.23 -14.07 6.34
N CYS A 25 -5.22 -13.45 5.71
CA CYS A 25 -5.58 -13.66 4.32
C CYS A 25 -5.05 -12.48 3.49
N PRO A 26 -4.17 -12.71 2.51
CA PRO A 26 -3.62 -11.63 1.70
C PRO A 26 -4.73 -10.96 0.88
N PRO A 27 -4.63 -9.63 0.67
CA PRO A 27 -5.59 -8.91 -0.16
C PRO A 27 -5.44 -9.29 -1.64
N TYR A 28 -6.50 -9.12 -2.42
CA TYR A 28 -6.43 -9.12 -3.88
C TYR A 28 -5.59 -7.94 -4.39
N ALA A 29 -5.84 -6.75 -3.83
CA ALA A 29 -5.10 -5.54 -4.14
C ALA A 29 -5.02 -4.61 -2.93
N HIS A 30 -3.99 -3.76 -2.88
CA HIS A 30 -3.81 -2.78 -1.82
C HIS A 30 -3.10 -1.52 -2.30
N GLY A 31 -3.24 -0.45 -1.52
CA GLY A 31 -2.53 0.80 -1.74
C GLY A 31 -2.60 1.71 -0.52
N VAL A 32 -1.73 2.72 -0.50
CA VAL A 32 -1.77 3.80 0.48
C VAL A 32 -2.08 5.10 -0.25
N GLY A 33 -3.16 5.75 0.16
CA GLY A 33 -3.57 7.04 -0.35
C GLY A 33 -3.14 8.18 0.55
N LEU A 34 -2.75 9.30 -0.05
CA LEU A 34 -2.57 10.58 0.62
C LEU A 34 -3.70 11.51 0.20
N ILE A 35 -4.58 11.84 1.14
CA ILE A 35 -5.77 12.67 0.91
C ILE A 35 -5.47 14.08 1.43
N PRO A 36 -5.39 15.10 0.56
CA PRO A 36 -5.17 16.49 0.96
C PRO A 36 -6.25 17.01 1.92
N ALA A 37 -5.90 17.99 2.76
CA ALA A 37 -6.86 18.53 3.74
C ALA A 37 -8.05 19.27 3.12
N ASP A 38 -7.88 19.83 1.92
CA ASP A 38 -8.92 20.52 1.17
C ASP A 38 -9.77 19.58 0.29
N ALA A 39 -9.38 18.31 0.17
CA ALA A 39 -10.13 17.32 -0.58
C ALA A 39 -11.45 17.00 0.14
N ARG A 40 -12.57 17.28 -0.52
CA ARG A 40 -13.92 17.01 0.01
C ARG A 40 -14.17 15.52 0.21
N THR A 41 -13.65 14.69 -0.69
CA THR A 41 -13.78 13.23 -0.66
C THR A 41 -12.51 12.57 -1.20
N PRO A 42 -12.20 11.32 -0.80
CA PRO A 42 -11.16 10.53 -1.43
C PRO A 42 -11.41 10.38 -2.95
N ALA A 43 -10.33 10.38 -3.74
CA ALA A 43 -10.36 10.23 -5.19
C ALA A 43 -9.22 9.30 -5.65
N ALA A 44 -9.32 8.81 -6.89
CA ALA A 44 -8.39 7.80 -7.42
C ALA A 44 -6.94 8.29 -7.51
N ASP A 45 -6.74 9.56 -7.83
CA ASP A 45 -5.43 10.22 -7.93
C ASP A 45 -4.72 10.37 -6.58
N HIS A 46 -5.43 10.25 -5.46
CA HIS A 46 -4.83 10.18 -4.13
C HIS A 46 -4.04 8.88 -3.90
N PHE A 47 -4.25 7.85 -4.72
CA PHE A 47 -3.57 6.55 -4.64
C PHE A 47 -2.51 6.42 -5.74
N SER A 48 -1.32 6.96 -5.48
CA SER A 48 -0.24 7.01 -6.49
C SER A 48 0.33 5.64 -6.87
N VAL A 49 0.25 4.65 -5.98
CA VAL A 49 0.73 3.29 -6.22
C VAL A 49 -0.38 2.28 -5.89
N VAL A 50 -0.75 1.50 -6.91
CA VAL A 50 -1.70 0.40 -6.80
C VAL A 50 -0.93 -0.92 -6.94
N ASN A 51 -1.14 -1.83 -5.98
CA ASN A 51 -0.52 -3.15 -5.97
C ASN A 51 -1.58 -4.21 -6.16
N VAL A 52 -1.33 -5.16 -7.05
CA VAL A 52 -2.23 -6.30 -7.33
C VAL A 52 -1.48 -7.59 -7.07
N GLY A 53 -2.13 -8.53 -6.40
CA GLY A 53 -1.61 -9.86 -6.09
C GLY A 53 -1.14 -10.03 -4.65
N PRO A 54 -1.14 -11.28 -4.15
CA PRO A 54 -0.96 -11.57 -2.74
C PRO A 54 0.48 -11.48 -2.24
N GLY A 55 1.48 -11.61 -3.12
CA GLY A 55 2.92 -11.67 -2.76
C GLY A 55 3.59 -10.31 -2.57
N SER A 56 2.83 -9.27 -2.24
CA SER A 56 3.35 -7.91 -2.16
C SER A 56 4.01 -7.66 -0.79
N LEU A 57 5.34 -7.51 -0.77
CA LEU A 57 6.09 -7.17 0.45
C LEU A 57 5.57 -5.88 1.13
N PRO A 58 5.30 -4.77 0.41
CA PRO A 58 4.67 -3.59 1.02
C PRO A 58 3.27 -3.88 1.60
N GLY A 59 2.52 -4.80 0.99
CA GLY A 59 1.19 -5.18 1.46
C GLY A 59 1.22 -5.90 2.81
N VAL A 60 2.11 -6.88 2.96
CA VAL A 60 2.25 -7.62 4.23
C VAL A 60 2.85 -6.75 5.34
N VAL A 61 3.79 -5.86 5.02
CA VAL A 61 4.30 -4.86 5.97
C VAL A 61 3.18 -3.92 6.43
N MET A 62 2.40 -3.38 5.49
CA MET A 62 1.27 -2.52 5.85
C MET A 62 0.21 -3.28 6.67
N ALA A 63 -0.01 -4.56 6.39
CA ALA A 63 -0.91 -5.39 7.19
C ALA A 63 -0.43 -5.61 8.63
N GLU A 64 0.89 -5.76 8.85
CA GLU A 64 1.47 -5.78 10.19
C GLU A 64 1.26 -4.44 10.90
N VAL A 65 1.47 -3.33 10.19
CA VAL A 65 1.34 -1.97 10.72
C VAL A 65 -0.11 -1.64 11.11
N THR A 66 -1.11 -2.00 10.30
CA THR A 66 -2.52 -1.64 10.51
C THR A 66 -3.29 -2.67 11.32
N GLY A 67 -2.75 -3.88 11.51
CA GLY A 67 -3.49 -5.00 12.06
C GLY A 67 -4.47 -5.65 11.07
N TYR A 68 -4.38 -5.35 9.77
CA TYR A 68 -5.19 -6.02 8.76
C TYR A 68 -4.98 -7.54 8.79
N ARG A 69 -6.08 -8.30 8.73
CA ARG A 69 -6.07 -9.78 8.72
C ARG A 69 -6.81 -10.39 7.53
N GLY A 70 -7.64 -9.63 6.82
CA GLY A 70 -8.40 -10.11 5.68
C GLY A 70 -9.61 -9.24 5.41
N GLY A 71 -10.31 -9.53 4.31
CA GLY A 71 -11.49 -8.77 3.89
C GLY A 71 -11.15 -7.48 3.15
N THR A 72 -12.18 -6.70 2.81
CA THR A 72 -12.04 -5.36 2.24
C THR A 72 -12.15 -4.33 3.36
N ALA A 73 -11.15 -3.48 3.51
CA ALA A 73 -11.08 -2.51 4.61
C ALA A 73 -10.18 -1.32 4.29
N ALA A 74 -10.45 -0.20 4.97
CA ALA A 74 -9.63 1.01 4.94
C ALA A 74 -9.20 1.37 6.38
N TYR A 75 -7.94 1.77 6.54
CA TYR A 75 -7.32 2.10 7.81
C TYR A 75 -6.69 3.49 7.72
N THR A 76 -7.06 4.40 8.63
CA THR A 76 -6.33 5.67 8.77
C THR A 76 -4.96 5.40 9.34
N LEU A 77 -3.92 6.03 8.78
CA LEU A 77 -2.54 5.92 9.24
C LEU A 77 -2.06 7.24 9.83
N GLY A 78 -1.32 7.16 10.92
CA GLY A 78 -0.48 8.24 11.42
C GLY A 78 0.87 8.29 10.70
N ARG A 79 1.56 9.43 10.81
CA ARG A 79 2.94 9.60 10.31
C ARG A 79 3.88 8.51 10.85
N ALA A 80 3.85 8.25 12.16
CA ALA A 80 4.72 7.27 12.81
C ALA A 80 4.49 5.83 12.31
N GLU A 81 3.26 5.51 11.88
CA GLU A 81 2.94 4.20 11.32
C GLU A 81 3.50 4.05 9.90
N LEU A 82 3.45 5.12 9.10
CA LEU A 82 4.09 5.16 7.78
C LEU A 82 5.63 5.08 7.91
N GLU A 83 6.22 5.83 8.84
CA GLU A 83 7.66 5.79 9.13
C GLU A 83 8.10 4.38 9.54
N ARG A 84 7.35 3.71 10.43
CA ARG A 84 7.59 2.30 10.78
C ARG A 84 7.55 1.37 9.57
N ALA A 85 6.58 1.54 8.67
CA ALA A 85 6.48 0.74 7.45
C ALA A 85 7.67 0.98 6.50
N ILE A 86 8.12 2.24 6.38
CA ILE A 86 9.31 2.62 5.59
C ILE A 86 10.57 1.96 6.18
N ASP A 87 10.76 2.02 7.50
CA ASP A 87 11.92 1.41 8.16
C ASP A 87 11.96 -0.10 7.92
N GLN A 88 10.82 -0.78 8.01
CA GLN A 88 10.70 -2.21 7.74
C GLN A 88 10.98 -2.57 6.27
N LEU A 89 10.68 -1.68 5.32
CA LEU A 89 10.90 -1.90 3.88
C LEU A 89 12.28 -1.47 3.39
N THR A 90 12.99 -0.60 4.13
CA THR A 90 14.30 -0.06 3.75
C THR A 90 15.33 -1.12 3.29
N PRO A 91 15.41 -2.33 3.90
CA PRO A 91 16.31 -3.38 3.42
C PRO A 91 16.09 -3.80 1.96
N ALA A 92 14.88 -3.61 1.41
CA ALA A 92 14.53 -3.95 0.03
C ALA A 92 15.26 -3.10 -1.03
N GLU A 93 15.67 -1.87 -0.70
CA GLU A 93 16.38 -0.99 -1.65
C GLU A 93 17.74 -1.53 -2.08
N ALA A 94 18.27 -2.51 -1.35
CA ALA A 94 19.50 -3.20 -1.76
C ALA A 94 19.29 -4.08 -3.02
N CYS A 95 18.06 -4.41 -3.37
CA CYS A 95 17.70 -5.08 -4.62
C CYS A 95 17.48 -4.01 -5.69
N THR A 96 18.49 -3.81 -6.55
CA THR A 96 18.45 -2.78 -7.60
C THR A 96 17.85 -3.27 -8.92
N GLU A 97 17.50 -4.56 -9.01
CA GLU A 97 16.93 -5.17 -10.21
C GLU A 97 15.49 -4.70 -10.49
N HIS A 98 14.78 -4.24 -9.46
CA HIS A 98 13.40 -3.80 -9.56
C HIS A 98 13.17 -2.48 -8.82
N PRO A 99 12.27 -1.61 -9.31
CA PRO A 99 11.89 -0.41 -8.60
C PRO A 99 11.07 -0.72 -7.34
N HIS A 100 11.14 0.18 -6.35
CA HIS A 100 10.41 0.06 -5.08
C HIS A 100 9.36 1.18 -4.94
N PRO A 101 8.34 1.23 -5.83
CA PRO A 101 7.47 2.40 -5.97
C PRO A 101 6.72 2.77 -4.69
N ASN A 102 6.28 1.78 -3.89
CA ASN A 102 5.65 2.04 -2.60
C ASN A 102 6.62 2.75 -1.65
N LEU A 103 7.81 2.18 -1.44
CA LEU A 103 8.80 2.74 -0.52
C LEU A 103 9.21 4.16 -0.90
N TRP A 104 9.51 4.39 -2.18
CA TRP A 104 9.88 5.71 -2.69
C TRP A 104 8.73 6.71 -2.55
N THR A 105 7.50 6.31 -2.92
CA THR A 105 6.34 7.20 -2.78
C THR A 105 6.10 7.57 -1.32
N TRP A 106 6.13 6.59 -0.41
CA TRP A 106 5.87 6.83 1.00
C TRP A 106 6.94 7.74 1.63
N ARG A 107 8.21 7.44 1.38
CA ARG A 107 9.34 8.19 1.93
C ARG A 107 9.50 9.56 1.28
N ASP A 108 9.54 9.60 -0.04
CA ASP A 108 10.02 10.75 -0.80
C ASP A 108 8.87 11.68 -1.25
N THR A 109 7.62 11.23 -1.15
CA THR A 109 6.43 12.04 -1.50
C THR A 109 5.50 12.26 -0.31
N TYR A 110 5.06 11.18 0.36
CA TYR A 110 4.03 11.30 1.39
C TYR A 110 4.54 11.93 2.68
N LEU A 111 5.72 11.54 3.20
CA LEU A 111 6.27 12.17 4.40
C LEU A 111 6.57 13.68 4.24
N PRO A 112 7.15 14.15 3.11
CA PRO A 112 7.25 15.57 2.82
C PRO A 112 5.89 16.26 2.72
N ALA A 113 4.93 15.66 2.01
CA ALA A 113 3.59 16.24 1.84
C ALA A 113 2.85 16.40 3.17
N LEU A 114 2.93 15.42 4.08
CA LEU A 114 2.41 15.53 5.45
C LEU A 114 3.09 16.63 6.28
N SER A 115 4.29 17.07 5.89
CA SER A 115 4.99 18.17 6.57
C SER A 115 4.50 19.52 6.04
N ALA A 116 4.18 19.59 4.75
CA ALA A 116 3.62 20.76 4.09
C ALA A 116 2.13 20.97 4.42
N ASP A 117 1.36 19.89 4.49
CA ASP A 117 -0.04 19.87 4.91
C ASP A 117 -0.24 18.89 6.09
N PRO A 118 -0.08 19.36 7.34
CA PRO A 118 -0.26 18.53 8.53
C PRO A 118 -1.70 18.03 8.75
N ARG A 119 -2.68 18.53 7.99
CA ARG A 119 -4.08 18.07 8.06
C ARG A 119 -4.42 17.06 6.95
N ALA A 120 -3.51 16.81 6.01
CA ALA A 120 -3.66 15.72 5.07
C ALA A 120 -3.74 14.37 5.81
N ARG A 121 -4.48 13.43 5.25
CA ARG A 121 -4.71 12.11 5.84
C ARG A 121 -4.05 11.03 5.01
N LEU A 122 -3.45 10.06 5.68
CA LEU A 122 -3.03 8.82 5.05
C LEU A 122 -4.06 7.72 5.30
N VAL A 123 -4.36 6.95 4.28
CA VAL A 123 -5.22 5.77 4.40
C VAL A 123 -4.60 4.58 3.67
N ALA A 124 -4.42 3.46 4.37
CA ALA A 124 -4.18 2.16 3.76
C ALA A 124 -5.51 1.51 3.37
N VAL A 125 -5.62 1.06 2.13
CA VAL A 125 -6.80 0.32 1.64
C VAL A 125 -6.37 -1.08 1.20
N PHE A 126 -7.17 -2.07 1.59
CA PHE A 126 -7.06 -3.46 1.19
C PHE A 126 -8.40 -3.90 0.60
N VAL A 127 -8.39 -4.57 -0.55
CA VAL A 127 -9.59 -5.19 -1.13
C VAL A 127 -9.39 -6.70 -1.21
N ALA A 128 -10.40 -7.48 -0.78
CA ALA A 128 -10.33 -8.94 -0.77
C ALA A 128 -10.53 -9.56 -2.16
N THR A 129 -11.29 -8.90 -3.03
CA THR A 129 -11.66 -9.41 -4.35
C THR A 129 -11.66 -8.29 -5.39
N ALA A 130 -11.60 -8.68 -6.67
CA ALA A 130 -11.76 -7.74 -7.78
C ALA A 130 -13.17 -7.12 -7.84
N GLU A 131 -14.17 -7.83 -7.32
CA GLU A 131 -15.57 -7.42 -7.33
C GLU A 131 -15.83 -6.31 -6.31
N THR A 132 -16.61 -5.32 -6.72
CA THR A 132 -17.07 -4.23 -5.84
C THR A 132 -18.17 -4.74 -4.90
N GLY A 133 -17.99 -4.51 -3.59
CA GLY A 133 -19.02 -4.78 -2.58
C GLY A 133 -20.11 -3.71 -2.56
N ILE A 134 -21.21 -4.02 -1.87
CA ILE A 134 -22.28 -3.06 -1.61
C ILE A 134 -21.86 -2.16 -0.43
N ASP A 135 -22.12 -0.85 -0.54
CA ASP A 135 -21.88 0.15 0.52
C ASP A 135 -20.45 0.21 1.05
N GLU A 136 -19.46 0.06 0.16
CA GLU A 136 -18.06 0.28 0.52
C GLU A 136 -17.80 1.75 0.89
N GLY A 137 -16.91 1.98 1.86
CA GLY A 137 -16.52 3.32 2.27
C GLY A 137 -15.83 4.11 1.15
N ALA A 138 -15.88 5.44 1.23
CA ALA A 138 -15.40 6.33 0.17
C ALA A 138 -13.94 6.09 -0.21
N GLU A 139 -13.08 5.75 0.76
CA GLU A 139 -11.68 5.41 0.51
C GLU A 139 -11.52 4.13 -0.30
N VAL A 140 -12.34 3.11 -0.02
CA VAL A 140 -12.33 1.84 -0.77
C VAL A 140 -12.83 2.09 -2.19
N THR A 141 -13.92 2.85 -2.36
CA THR A 141 -14.44 3.22 -3.67
C THR A 141 -13.40 3.98 -4.51
N ALA A 142 -12.71 4.95 -3.89
CA ALA A 142 -11.66 5.71 -4.56
C ALA A 142 -10.48 4.82 -4.98
N PHE A 143 -10.06 3.89 -4.13
CA PHE A 143 -9.01 2.93 -4.46
C PHE A 143 -9.43 1.96 -5.58
N ARG A 144 -10.69 1.50 -5.60
CA ARG A 144 -11.21 0.67 -6.70
C ARG A 144 -11.16 1.41 -8.04
N HIS A 145 -11.52 2.69 -8.05
CA HIS A 145 -11.40 3.50 -9.26
C HIS A 145 -9.92 3.65 -9.70
N ALA A 146 -8.98 3.81 -8.76
CA ALA A 146 -7.54 3.78 -9.07
C ALA A 146 -7.10 2.43 -9.66
N LEU A 147 -7.63 1.32 -9.13
CA LEU A 147 -7.38 -0.04 -9.60
C LEU A 147 -7.91 -0.27 -11.03
N GLU A 148 -9.09 0.25 -11.35
CA GLU A 148 -9.65 0.21 -12.72
C GLU A 148 -8.79 1.00 -13.72
N ILE A 149 -8.31 2.18 -13.34
CA ILE A 149 -7.36 2.97 -14.15
C ILE A 149 -6.07 2.16 -14.36
N HIS A 150 -5.52 1.57 -13.30
CA HIS A 150 -4.33 0.73 -13.37
C HIS A 150 -4.50 -0.44 -14.36
N HIS A 151 -5.63 -1.17 -14.29
CA HIS A 151 -5.91 -2.27 -15.21
C HIS A 151 -6.03 -1.82 -16.67
N ARG A 152 -6.70 -0.69 -16.94
CA ARG A 152 -6.81 -0.14 -18.30
C ARG A 152 -5.45 0.20 -18.91
N HIS A 153 -4.56 0.82 -18.13
CA HIS A 153 -3.20 1.12 -18.62
C HIS A 153 -2.41 -0.15 -18.95
N ARG A 154 -2.55 -1.21 -18.15
CA ARG A 154 -1.88 -2.50 -18.44
C ARG A 154 -2.48 -3.24 -19.63
N ALA A 155 -3.79 -3.13 -19.86
CA ALA A 155 -4.46 -3.77 -20.99
C ALA A 155 -4.18 -3.09 -22.34
N GLY A 156 -3.94 -1.78 -22.35
CA GLY A 156 -3.64 -0.99 -23.56
C GLY A 156 -2.19 -1.04 -24.05
N THR A 157 -1.32 -1.85 -23.43
CA THR A 157 0.10 -1.99 -23.81
C THR A 157 0.36 -3.23 -24.67
N VAL A 158 -0.64 -3.73 -25.39
CA VAL A 158 -0.55 -4.89 -26.31
C VAL A 158 -0.64 -4.43 -27.76
#